data_AF-A0A2K3L3E4-F1
#
_entry.id   AF-A0A2K3L3E4-F1
#
_cell.length_a   1.000
_cell.length_b   1.000
_cell.length_c   1.000
_cell.angle_alpha   90.00
_cell.angle_beta   90.00
_cell.angle_gamma   90.00
#
_symmetry.space_group_name_H-M   'P 1'
#
loop_
_entity.id
_entity.type
_entity.pdbx_description
1 polymer ?
#
loop_
_entity_poly.entity_id
_entity_poly.type
_entity_poly.pdbx_seq_one_letter_code
_entity_poly.pdbx_strand_id
1 'polypeptide(L)'
;MECVCLVDELGNRTMRPCLSNAVKVQAQELLKEDFKGSKWLVLRYAILNLEVIQAAIALAKQEGLLVSLDLASFEMVRNFKQPLLKLLESGNIDLCFANEDEATELLRGEQNADPIAAVEFLAKYCQWAVVTLGSNGCIARHGKEVC
;
A
#
# COMPACT_ATOMS: atom_id res chain seq x y z
N MET A 1 -16.60 2.42 12.74
CA MET A 1 -15.39 3.27 12.64
C MET A 1 -15.85 4.70 12.38
N GLU A 2 -15.33 5.65 13.15
CA GLU A 2 -15.61 7.09 12.98
C GLU A 2 -14.30 7.80 12.63
N CYS A 3 -14.34 8.82 11.79
CA CYS A 3 -13.17 9.62 11.44
C CYS A 3 -13.56 11.09 11.35
N VAL A 4 -12.90 11.93 12.14
CA VAL A 4 -13.04 13.38 12.00
C VAL A 4 -12.10 13.84 10.91
N CYS A 5 -12.66 14.48 9.88
CA CYS A 5 -11.90 15.07 8.78
C CYS A 5 -11.93 16.60 8.93
N LEU A 6 -10.79 17.18 9.29
CA LEU A 6 -10.62 18.64 9.34
C LEU A 6 -10.11 19.10 7.98
N VAL A 7 -10.79 20.06 7.37
CA VAL A 7 -10.43 20.60 6.05
C VAL A 7 -10.06 22.07 6.20
N ASP A 8 -8.89 22.46 5.71
CA ASP A 8 -8.45 23.85 5.70
C ASP A 8 -8.99 24.62 4.48
N GLU A 9 -8.71 25.93 4.40
CA GLU A 9 -9.15 26.79 3.30
C GLU A 9 -8.55 26.40 1.94
N LEU A 10 -7.44 25.68 1.94
CA LEU A 10 -6.74 25.19 0.75
C LEU A 10 -7.20 23.78 0.34
N GLY A 11 -8.10 23.17 1.10
CA GLY A 11 -8.64 21.83 0.84
C GLY A 11 -7.78 20.68 1.38
N ASN A 12 -6.72 20.96 2.13
CA ASN A 12 -5.94 19.91 2.80
C ASN A 12 -6.79 19.26 3.89
N ARG A 13 -6.61 17.95 4.06
CA ARG A 13 -7.41 17.15 5.00
C ARG A 13 -6.52 16.57 6.07
N THR A 14 -6.83 16.88 7.33
CA THR A 14 -6.28 16.17 8.49
C THR A 14 -7.32 15.18 8.99
N MET A 15 -7.01 13.89 8.90
CA MET A 15 -7.89 12.80 9.33
C MET A 15 -7.54 12.34 10.75
N ARG A 16 -8.54 12.23 11.62
CA ARG A 16 -8.43 11.69 12.98
C ARG A 16 -9.36 10.49 13.13
N PRO A 17 -8.92 9.28 12.71
CA PRO A 17 -9.72 8.08 12.85
C PRO A 17 -9.80 7.64 14.31
N CYS A 18 -11.02 7.38 14.79
CA CYS A 18 -11.28 6.72 16.06
C CYS A 18 -11.26 5.21 15.85
N LEU A 19 -10.19 4.56 16.32
CA LEU A 19 -9.97 3.12 16.14
C LEU A 19 -10.60 2.25 17.24
N SER A 20 -11.29 2.85 18.22
CA SER A 20 -11.89 2.13 19.36
C SER A 20 -12.89 1.06 18.95
N ASN A 21 -13.67 1.33 17.88
CA ASN A 21 -14.66 0.42 17.30
C ASN A 21 -14.25 -0.05 15.89
N ALA A 22 -12.96 -0.07 15.57
CA ALA A 22 -12.51 -0.72 14.35
C ALA A 22 -12.74 -2.23 14.50
N VAL A 23 -13.59 -2.80 13.63
CA VAL A 23 -13.79 -4.25 13.58
C VAL A 23 -12.44 -4.90 13.29
N LYS A 24 -11.95 -5.69 14.25
CA LYS A 24 -10.67 -6.39 14.13
C LYS A 24 -10.95 -7.76 13.52
N VAL A 25 -11.13 -7.80 12.20
CA VAL A 25 -11.07 -9.07 11.48
C VAL A 25 -9.78 -9.77 11.89
N GLN A 26 -9.88 -11.02 12.31
CA GLN A 26 -8.74 -11.85 12.68
C GLN A 26 -8.31 -12.67 11.47
N ALA A 27 -7.03 -13.06 11.44
CA ALA A 27 -6.48 -13.85 10.34
C ALA A 27 -7.25 -15.17 10.14
N GLN A 28 -7.69 -15.83 11.23
CA GLN A 28 -8.47 -17.08 11.15
C GLN A 28 -9.91 -16.92 10.66
N GLU A 29 -10.44 -15.70 10.60
CA GLU A 29 -11.81 -15.45 10.11
C GLU A 29 -11.86 -15.37 8.57
N LEU A 30 -10.70 -15.28 7.91
CA LEU A 30 -10.61 -15.28 6.45
C LEU A 30 -10.80 -16.69 5.89
N LEU A 31 -11.80 -16.85 5.02
CA LEU A 31 -12.12 -18.11 4.36
C LEU A 31 -11.75 -18.03 2.87
N LYS A 32 -11.38 -19.16 2.27
CA LYS A 32 -11.12 -19.23 0.81
C LYS A 32 -12.31 -18.76 -0.02
N GLU A 33 -13.51 -19.01 0.47
CA GLU A 33 -14.76 -18.60 -0.18
C GLU A 33 -14.88 -17.07 -0.34
N ASP A 34 -14.26 -16.29 0.56
CA ASP A 34 -14.25 -14.83 0.50
C ASP A 34 -13.51 -14.29 -0.74
N PHE A 35 -12.61 -15.10 -1.33
CA PHE A 35 -11.78 -14.73 -2.47
C PHE A 35 -12.35 -15.26 -3.80
N LYS A 36 -13.34 -16.15 -3.77
CA LYS A 36 -13.83 -16.84 -4.96
C LYS A 36 -14.50 -15.87 -5.95
N GLY A 37 -14.07 -15.94 -7.21
CA GLY A 37 -14.61 -15.10 -8.29
C GLY A 37 -14.00 -13.69 -8.37
N SER A 38 -13.20 -13.31 -7.38
CA SER A 38 -12.39 -12.10 -7.42
C SER A 38 -11.13 -12.32 -8.25
N LYS A 39 -10.63 -11.25 -8.88
CA LYS A 39 -9.35 -11.26 -9.61
C LYS A 39 -8.23 -10.56 -8.83
N TRP A 40 -8.61 -9.68 -7.91
CA TRP A 40 -7.71 -8.83 -7.18
C TRP A 40 -8.09 -8.81 -5.70
N LEU A 41 -7.09 -8.94 -4.85
CA LEU A 41 -7.12 -8.50 -3.47
C LEU A 41 -6.53 -7.09 -3.41
N VAL A 42 -7.30 -6.12 -2.92
CA VAL A 42 -6.84 -4.73 -2.76
C VAL A 42 -6.65 -4.43 -1.27
N LEU A 43 -5.43 -4.06 -0.89
CA LEU A 43 -5.04 -3.84 0.49
C LEU A 43 -4.54 -2.42 0.69
N ARG A 44 -4.82 -1.87 1.87
CA ARG A 44 -4.15 -0.68 2.38
C ARG A 44 -3.22 -1.09 3.51
N TYR A 45 -1.99 -0.57 3.49
CA TYR A 45 -0.97 -0.90 4.47
C TYR A 45 -1.37 -0.45 5.88
N ALA A 46 -1.44 -1.39 6.82
CA ALA A 46 -1.81 -1.12 8.21
C ALA A 46 -1.11 -2.08 9.16
N ILE A 47 -0.18 -1.56 9.99
CA ILE A 47 0.61 -2.38 10.92
C ILE A 47 -0.24 -3.13 11.95
N LEU A 48 -1.35 -2.52 12.39
CA LEU A 48 -2.26 -3.12 13.38
C LEU A 48 -2.90 -4.42 12.87
N ASN A 49 -2.90 -4.62 11.55
CA ASN A 49 -3.53 -5.76 10.88
C ASN A 49 -2.49 -6.58 10.10
N LEU A 50 -1.20 -6.53 10.46
CA LEU A 50 -0.15 -7.16 9.65
C LEU A 50 -0.37 -8.68 9.49
N GLU A 51 -0.80 -9.37 10.55
CA GLU A 51 -1.13 -10.81 10.49
C GLU A 51 -2.29 -11.09 9.53
N VAL A 52 -3.32 -10.24 9.54
CA VAL A 52 -4.49 -10.33 8.66
C VAL A 52 -4.08 -10.07 7.22
N ILE A 53 -3.25 -9.06 6.98
CA ILE A 53 -2.69 -8.74 5.66
C ILE A 53 -1.92 -9.95 5.12
N GLN A 54 -1.05 -10.55 5.93
CA GLN A 54 -0.28 -11.72 5.51
C GLN A 54 -1.16 -12.93 5.19
N ALA A 55 -2.16 -13.21 6.05
CA ALA A 55 -3.11 -14.29 5.81
C ALA A 55 -3.96 -14.06 4.54
N ALA A 56 -4.45 -12.83 4.33
CA ALA A 56 -5.20 -12.46 3.14
C ALA A 56 -4.37 -12.60 1.86
N ILE A 57 -3.10 -12.14 1.88
CA ILE A 57 -2.17 -12.31 0.75
C ILE A 57 -1.95 -13.79 0.45
N ALA A 58 -1.70 -14.61 1.48
CA ALA A 58 -1.46 -16.03 1.30
C ALA A 58 -2.68 -16.73 0.67
N LEU A 59 -3.89 -16.44 1.16
CA LEU A 59 -5.14 -16.99 0.59
C LEU A 59 -5.37 -16.50 -0.84
N ALA A 60 -5.21 -15.21 -1.10
CA ALA A 60 -5.34 -14.64 -2.44
C ALA A 60 -4.41 -15.33 -3.45
N LYS A 61 -3.13 -15.53 -3.09
CA LYS A 61 -2.18 -16.23 -3.95
C LYS A 61 -2.51 -17.71 -4.16
N GLN A 62 -3.02 -18.40 -3.14
CA GLN A 62 -3.50 -19.78 -3.29
C GLN A 62 -4.68 -19.90 -4.26
N GLU A 63 -5.57 -18.91 -4.26
CA GLU A 63 -6.73 -18.85 -5.14
C GLU A 63 -6.42 -18.19 -6.51
N GLY A 64 -5.15 -17.81 -6.75
CA GLY A 64 -4.68 -17.27 -8.02
C GLY A 64 -5.03 -15.79 -8.27
N LEU A 65 -5.35 -15.03 -7.23
CA LEU A 65 -5.62 -13.60 -7.32
C LEU A 65 -4.32 -12.80 -7.42
N LEU A 66 -4.43 -11.64 -8.08
CA LEU A 66 -3.44 -10.58 -8.00
C LEU A 66 -3.64 -9.75 -6.72
N VAL A 67 -2.59 -9.13 -6.22
CA VAL A 67 -2.57 -8.37 -4.96
C VAL A 67 -2.10 -6.95 -5.24
N SER A 68 -2.92 -5.98 -4.85
CA SER A 68 -2.59 -4.57 -4.86
C SER A 68 -2.38 -4.05 -3.43
N LEU A 69 -1.35 -3.23 -3.24
CA LEU A 69 -1.03 -2.58 -1.96
C LEU A 69 -0.95 -1.06 -2.11
N ASP A 70 -1.71 -0.34 -1.30
CA ASP A 70 -1.64 1.12 -1.11
C ASP A 70 -0.84 1.43 0.17
N LEU A 71 0.17 2.32 0.11
CA LEU A 71 1.08 2.59 1.24
C LEU A 71 0.45 3.36 2.42
N ALA A 72 -0.81 3.77 2.28
CA ALA A 72 -1.69 4.35 3.29
C ALA A 72 -1.36 5.77 3.77
N SER A 73 -0.15 6.00 4.28
CA SER A 73 0.32 7.33 4.68
C SER A 73 1.83 7.36 4.86
N PHE A 74 2.42 8.53 4.69
CA PHE A 74 3.86 8.72 4.89
C PHE A 74 4.30 8.39 6.33
N GLU A 75 3.47 8.63 7.36
CA GLU A 75 3.79 8.22 8.74
C GLU A 75 3.85 6.71 8.89
N MET A 76 2.99 5.97 8.20
CA MET A 76 3.01 4.51 8.22
C MET A 76 4.28 3.98 7.55
N VAL A 77 4.64 4.53 6.39
CA VAL A 77 5.89 4.19 5.69
C VAL A 77 7.10 4.53 6.56
N ARG A 78 7.15 5.74 7.14
CA ARG A 78 8.25 6.20 8.00
C ARG A 78 8.44 5.31 9.22
N ASN A 79 7.37 5.06 9.96
CA ASN A 79 7.44 4.39 11.26
C ASN A 79 7.53 2.86 11.13
N PHE A 80 7.04 2.29 10.04
CA PHE A 80 6.96 0.84 9.82
C PHE A 80 7.60 0.40 8.50
N LYS A 81 8.64 1.11 8.04
CA LYS A 81 9.38 0.81 6.81
C LYS A 81 9.85 -0.64 6.75
N GLN A 82 10.43 -1.17 7.83
CA GLN A 82 11.01 -2.51 7.84
C GLN A 82 9.96 -3.63 7.60
N PRO A 83 8.81 -3.67 8.31
CA PRO A 83 7.73 -4.58 7.96
C PRO A 83 7.18 -4.40 6.54
N LEU A 84 7.08 -3.16 6.05
CA LEU A 84 6.66 -2.89 4.66
C LEU A 84 7.64 -3.50 3.65
N LEU A 85 8.95 -3.32 3.84
CA LEU A 85 9.97 -3.91 2.98
C LEU A 85 9.86 -5.43 2.94
N LYS A 86 9.63 -6.09 4.09
CA LYS A 86 9.41 -7.54 4.13
C LYS A 86 8.20 -7.99 3.33
N LEU A 87 7.11 -7.21 3.32
CA LEU A 87 5.94 -7.51 2.48
C LEU A 87 6.28 -7.39 1.00
N LEU A 88 6.99 -6.34 0.59
CA LEU A 88 7.42 -6.13 -0.80
C LEU A 88 8.38 -7.24 -1.24
N GLU A 89 9.42 -7.51 -0.44
CA GLU A 89 10.43 -8.55 -0.68
C GLU A 89 9.86 -9.97 -0.74
N SER A 90 8.65 -10.20 -0.20
CA SER A 90 7.97 -11.49 -0.33
C SER A 90 7.62 -11.85 -1.78
N GLY A 91 7.62 -10.86 -2.70
CA GLY A 91 7.25 -11.04 -4.11
C GLY A 91 5.75 -11.32 -4.33
N ASN A 92 4.93 -11.19 -3.29
CA ASN A 92 3.48 -11.44 -3.37
C ASN A 92 2.66 -10.19 -3.69
N ILE A 93 3.27 -9.01 -3.79
CA ILE A 93 2.57 -7.77 -4.16
C ILE A 93 2.75 -7.58 -5.67
N ASP A 94 1.67 -7.61 -6.43
CA ASP A 94 1.74 -7.45 -7.88
C ASP A 94 1.71 -5.97 -8.27
N LEU A 95 0.91 -5.15 -7.58
CA LEU A 95 0.74 -3.72 -7.85
C LEU A 95 0.91 -2.90 -6.57
N CYS A 96 1.82 -1.93 -6.57
CA CYS A 96 1.98 -1.00 -5.44
C CYS A 96 1.66 0.44 -5.82
N PHE A 97 0.89 1.12 -4.97
CA PHE A 97 0.56 2.54 -5.07
C PHE A 97 1.22 3.34 -3.95
N ALA A 98 1.80 4.47 -4.32
CA ALA A 98 2.27 5.49 -3.39
C ALA A 98 1.93 6.90 -3.90
N ASN A 99 1.90 7.89 -3.01
CA ASN A 99 1.99 9.31 -3.39
C ASN A 99 3.43 9.84 -3.19
N GLU A 100 3.65 11.13 -3.45
CA GLU A 100 4.96 11.79 -3.33
C GLU A 100 5.55 11.73 -1.91
N ASP A 101 4.73 11.92 -0.89
CA ASP A 101 5.17 11.90 0.51
C ASP A 101 5.57 10.48 0.95
N GLU A 102 4.76 9.49 0.59
CA GLU A 102 5.01 8.07 0.84
C GLU A 102 6.24 7.57 0.09
N ALA A 103 6.40 7.99 -1.18
CA ALA A 103 7.58 7.70 -1.99
C ALA A 103 8.85 8.27 -1.36
N THR A 104 8.78 9.50 -0.85
CA THR A 104 9.89 10.17 -0.15
C THR A 104 10.29 9.40 1.11
N GLU A 105 9.33 8.98 1.94
CA GLU A 105 9.63 8.19 3.14
C GLU A 105 10.13 6.78 2.81
N LEU A 106 9.61 6.17 1.73
CA LEU A 106 10.05 4.87 1.23
C LEU A 106 11.52 4.90 0.82
N LEU A 107 11.97 5.99 0.18
CA LEU A 107 13.35 6.19 -0.24
C LEU A 107 14.22 6.89 0.80
N ARG A 108 13.69 7.23 1.97
CA ARG A 108 14.45 7.95 2.99
C ARG A 108 15.76 7.21 3.34
N GLY A 109 16.88 7.92 3.19
CA GLY A 109 18.23 7.40 3.35
C GLY A 109 18.97 7.11 2.03
N GLU A 110 18.27 7.12 0.90
CA GLU A 110 18.86 6.99 -0.44
C GLU A 110 19.37 8.35 -0.96
N GLN A 111 20.38 8.32 -1.84
CA GLN A 111 20.99 9.54 -2.38
C GLN A 111 20.07 10.32 -3.34
N ASN A 112 19.16 9.61 -4.03
CA ASN A 112 18.19 10.18 -4.96
C ASN A 112 16.78 9.73 -4.56
N ALA A 113 16.05 10.60 -3.86
CA ALA A 113 14.67 10.38 -3.43
C ALA A 113 13.72 11.21 -4.29
N ASP A 114 13.54 10.81 -5.56
CA ASP A 114 12.54 11.40 -6.46
C ASP A 114 11.46 10.36 -6.82
N PRO A 115 10.31 10.80 -7.37
CA PRO A 115 9.22 9.89 -7.73
C PRO A 115 9.59 8.81 -8.74
N ILE A 116 10.53 9.08 -9.67
CA ILE A 116 10.99 8.10 -10.65
C ILE A 116 11.78 7.00 -9.92
N ALA A 117 12.72 7.38 -9.07
CA ALA A 117 13.48 6.47 -8.23
C ALA A 117 12.57 5.61 -7.34
N ALA A 118 11.42 6.15 -6.90
CA ALA A 118 10.47 5.41 -6.08
C ALA A 118 9.71 4.36 -6.89
N VAL A 119 9.28 4.71 -8.10
CA VAL A 119 8.72 3.75 -9.06
C VAL A 119 9.75 2.67 -9.40
N GLU A 120 11.00 3.04 -9.68
CA GLU A 120 12.10 2.11 -9.94
C GLU A 120 12.37 1.18 -8.75
N PHE A 121 12.29 1.70 -7.53
CA PHE A 121 12.44 0.92 -6.31
C PHE A 121 11.32 -0.09 -6.16
N LEU A 122 10.06 0.33 -6.27
CA LEU A 122 8.89 -0.54 -6.15
C LEU A 122 8.85 -1.60 -7.25
N ALA A 123 9.27 -1.26 -8.47
CA ALA A 123 9.31 -2.17 -9.62
C ALA A 123 10.33 -3.31 -9.48
N LYS A 124 11.24 -3.26 -8.49
CA LYS A 124 12.11 -4.40 -8.12
C LYS A 124 11.31 -5.53 -7.47
N TYR A 125 10.19 -5.20 -6.83
CA TYR A 125 9.41 -6.10 -5.99
C TYR A 125 8.01 -6.37 -6.56
N CYS A 126 7.46 -5.44 -7.34
CA CYS A 126 6.11 -5.49 -7.88
C CYS A 126 6.14 -5.49 -9.41
N GLN A 127 5.16 -6.15 -10.04
CA GLN A 127 5.00 -6.12 -11.49
C GLN A 127 4.57 -4.72 -11.98
N TRP A 128 3.71 -4.07 -11.21
CA TRP A 128 3.26 -2.69 -11.43
C TRP A 128 3.62 -1.81 -10.23
N ALA A 129 4.09 -0.61 -10.52
CA ALA A 129 4.33 0.43 -9.53
C ALA A 129 3.74 1.75 -10.02
N VAL A 130 3.04 2.45 -9.15
CA VAL A 130 2.41 3.74 -9.46
C VAL A 130 2.71 4.74 -8.35
N VAL A 131 3.27 5.89 -8.73
CA VAL A 131 3.46 7.03 -7.82
C VAL A 131 2.61 8.19 -8.32
N THR A 132 1.65 8.63 -7.50
CA THR A 132 0.77 9.77 -7.79
C THR A 132 1.44 11.09 -7.39
N LEU A 133 1.25 12.13 -8.21
CA LEU A 133 1.93 13.44 -8.14
C LEU A 133 0.94 14.60 -7.99
N GLY A 134 -0.17 14.37 -7.29
CA GLY A 134 -1.24 15.36 -7.13
C GLY A 134 -1.76 15.88 -8.48
N SER A 135 -1.67 17.19 -8.71
CA SER A 135 -2.10 17.84 -9.95
C SER A 135 -1.24 17.49 -11.17
N ASN A 136 -0.03 16.95 -10.96
CA ASN A 136 0.89 16.59 -12.04
C ASN A 136 0.63 15.18 -12.61
N GLY A 137 -0.43 14.50 -12.16
CA GLY A 137 -0.81 13.17 -12.64
C GLY A 137 -0.16 12.05 -11.83
N CYS A 138 0.44 11.08 -12.51
CA CYS A 138 1.15 9.96 -11.89
C CYS A 138 2.25 9.44 -12.81
N ILE A 139 3.22 8.74 -12.23
CA ILE A 139 4.19 7.93 -12.95
C ILE A 139 3.82 6.47 -12.71
N ALA A 140 3.65 5.70 -13.76
CA ALA A 140 3.35 4.28 -13.67
C ALA A 140 4.40 3.46 -14.43
N ARG A 141 4.73 2.30 -13.90
CA ARG A 141 5.64 1.35 -14.53
C ARG A 141 5.06 -0.04 -14.59
N HIS A 142 5.24 -0.69 -15.74
CA HIS A 142 5.00 -2.12 -15.95
C HIS A 142 6.19 -2.74 -16.69
N GLY A 143 6.96 -3.58 -16.01
CA GLY A 143 8.16 -4.18 -16.61
C GLY A 143 9.21 -3.14 -17.03
N LYS A 144 9.33 -2.87 -18.34
CA LYS A 144 10.25 -1.85 -18.90
C LYS A 144 9.53 -0.59 -19.37
N GLU A 145 8.20 -0.60 -19.42
CA GLU A 145 7.42 0.54 -19.84
C GLU A 145 7.19 1.47 -18.65
N VAL A 146 7.46 2.76 -18.85
CA VAL A 146 7.22 3.84 -17.88
C VAL A 146 6.40 4.90 -18.58
N CYS A 147 5.30 5.32 -17.97
CA CYS A 147 4.42 6.38 -18.45
C CYS A 147 4.11 7.41 -17.38
#